data_AF-A0A962NL52-F1
#
_entry.id   AF-A0A962NL52-F1
#
_cell.length_a   1.000
_cell.length_b   1.000
_cell.length_c   1.000
_cell.angle_alpha   90.00
_cell.angle_beta   90.00
_cell.angle_gamma   90.00
#
_symmetry.space_group_name_H-M   'P 1'
#
loop_
_entity.id
_entity.type
_entity.pdbx_description
1 polymer ?
#
loop_
_entity_poly.entity_id
_entity_poly.type
_entity_poly.pdbx_seq_one_letter_code
_entity_poly.pdbx_strand_id
1 'polypeptide(L)'
;AGYNGLIQLIMAVDLQGRVLGVRVTRHQETPGLGDKIEPQLSDWIHRFEGRSLEDPEVAGWTVRKNGGDFDQFTGATITPRAVVHAVRDRLLALQKQADISGAPQ
;
A
#
# COMPACT_ATOMS: atom_id res chain seq x y z
N ALA A 1 -8.01 5.48 -6.27
CA ALA A 1 -8.90 6.19 -5.33
C ALA A 1 -9.58 5.16 -4.43
N GLY A 2 -9.91 5.53 -3.19
CA GLY A 2 -10.70 4.71 -2.24
C GLY A 2 -12.18 4.63 -2.62
N TYR A 3 -13.01 4.12 -1.72
CA TYR A 3 -14.45 3.98 -1.98
C TYR A 3 -15.17 5.33 -1.97
N ASN A 4 -14.89 6.19 -0.98
CA ASN A 4 -15.52 7.50 -0.80
C ASN A 4 -14.62 8.67 -1.26
N GLY A 5 -13.61 8.38 -2.10
CA GLY A 5 -12.78 9.39 -2.74
C GLY A 5 -11.29 9.22 -2.52
N LEU A 6 -10.57 10.35 -2.47
CA LEU A 6 -9.11 10.35 -2.39
C LEU A 6 -8.63 9.86 -1.02
N ILE A 7 -7.68 8.92 -1.04
CA ILE A 7 -6.87 8.53 0.12
C ILE A 7 -5.48 9.12 -0.09
N GLN A 8 -4.97 9.84 0.90
CA GLN A 8 -3.61 10.38 0.91
C GLN A 8 -2.75 9.56 1.86
N LEU A 9 -1.55 9.23 1.38
CA LEU A 9 -0.62 8.34 2.05
C LEU A 9 0.75 9.01 2.09
N ILE A 10 1.50 8.77 3.16
CA ILE A 10 2.94 8.93 3.21
C ILE A 10 3.56 7.54 3.30
N MET A 11 4.64 7.32 2.54
CA MET A 11 5.40 6.09 2.57
C MET A 11 6.89 6.40 2.71
N ALA A 12 7.57 5.69 3.61
CA ALA A 12 9.01 5.67 3.72
C ALA A 12 9.55 4.38 3.11
N VAL A 13 10.62 4.50 2.31
CA VAL A 13 11.27 3.39 1.60
C VAL A 13 12.78 3.55 1.78
N ASP A 14 13.50 2.46 2.02
CA ASP A 14 14.95 2.46 2.07
C ASP A 14 15.60 2.44 0.66
N LEU A 15 16.93 2.47 0.62
CA LEU A 15 17.68 2.49 -0.64
C LEU A 15 17.56 1.17 -1.42
N GLN A 16 17.19 0.07 -0.75
CA GLN A 16 16.98 -1.24 -1.36
C GLN A 16 15.53 -1.43 -1.82
N GLY A 17 14.69 -0.39 -1.75
CA GLY A 17 13.30 -0.46 -2.18
C GLY A 17 12.38 -1.18 -1.19
N ARG A 18 12.81 -1.39 0.06
CA ARG A 18 11.95 -1.96 1.11
C ARG A 18 11.15 -0.87 1.80
N VAL A 19 9.88 -1.15 2.04
CA VAL A 19 8.98 -0.25 2.74
C VAL A 19 9.33 -0.24 4.23
N LEU A 20 9.67 0.94 4.74
CA LEU A 20 9.93 1.17 6.17
C LEU A 20 8.65 1.51 6.93
N GLY A 21 7.63 2.03 6.24
CA GLY A 21 6.35 2.36 6.84
C GLY A 21 5.40 3.08 5.89
N VAL A 22 4.11 2.88 6.11
CA VAL A 22 3.02 3.58 5.40
C VAL A 22 2.08 4.20 6.42
N ARG A 23 1.67 5.44 6.19
CA ARG A 23 0.68 6.13 7.03
C ARG A 23 -0.37 6.81 6.16
N VAL A 24 -1.63 6.65 6.54
CA VAL A 24 -2.75 7.39 5.95
C VAL A 24 -2.80 8.76 6.61
N THR A 25 -2.78 9.83 5.81
CA THR A 25 -2.87 11.21 6.30
C THR A 25 -4.26 11.82 6.09
N ARG A 26 -5.02 11.33 5.11
CA ARG A 26 -6.39 11.78 4.83
C ARG A 26 -7.19 10.72 4.08
N HIS A 27 -8.45 10.54 4.44
CA HIS A 27 -9.44 9.76 3.68
C HIS A 27 -10.87 10.18 4.08
N GLN A 28 -11.88 9.61 3.42
CA GLN A 28 -13.31 9.82 3.71
C GLN A 28 -14.08 8.49 3.80
N GLU A 29 -13.36 7.40 4.07
CA GLU A 29 -13.91 6.05 4.07
C GLU A 29 -14.92 5.86 5.20
N THR A 30 -15.86 4.93 4.99
CA THR A 30 -16.97 4.70 5.91
C THR A 30 -16.46 4.15 7.26
N PRO A 31 -16.80 4.80 8.39
CA PRO A 31 -16.46 4.30 9.72
C PRO A 31 -16.95 2.87 9.96
N GLY A 32 -16.12 2.04 10.59
CA GLY A 32 -16.38 0.62 10.86
C GLY A 32 -16.24 -0.31 9.65
N LEU A 33 -16.01 0.23 8.45
CA LEU A 33 -15.92 -0.56 7.21
C LEU A 33 -14.56 -0.38 6.51
N GLY A 34 -14.20 0.86 6.16
CA GLY A 34 -12.98 1.18 5.40
C GLY A 34 -11.93 1.96 6.20
N ASP A 35 -12.27 2.45 7.39
CA ASP A 35 -11.41 3.22 8.30
C ASP A 35 -10.30 2.38 8.96
N LYS A 36 -10.35 1.05 8.85
CA LYS A 36 -9.28 0.14 9.32
C LYS A 36 -7.91 0.32 8.63
N ILE A 37 -7.80 1.27 7.69
CA ILE A 37 -6.52 1.75 7.18
C ILE A 37 -5.82 2.73 8.15
N GLU A 38 -6.54 3.24 9.15
CA GLU A 38 -5.98 4.06 10.21
C GLU A 38 -5.25 3.20 11.24
N PRO A 39 -3.99 3.51 11.58
CA PRO A 39 -3.19 2.69 12.50
C PRO A 39 -3.76 2.64 13.91
N GLN A 40 -4.58 3.62 14.31
CA GLN A 40 -5.26 3.63 15.61
C GLN A 40 -6.44 2.65 15.70
N LEU A 41 -6.95 2.15 14.56
CA LEU A 41 -8.09 1.24 14.50
C LEU A 41 -7.69 -0.20 14.16
N SER A 42 -6.52 -0.40 13.55
CA SER A 42 -6.07 -1.71 13.07
C SER A 42 -4.59 -1.71 12.68
N ASP A 43 -3.93 -2.86 12.83
CA ASP A 43 -2.55 -3.07 12.39
C ASP A 43 -2.42 -3.28 10.87
N TRP A 44 -3.53 -3.24 10.13
CA TRP A 44 -3.55 -3.57 8.70
C TRP A 44 -2.56 -2.74 7.88
N ILE A 45 -2.42 -1.45 8.18
CA ILE A 45 -1.49 -0.56 7.46
C ILE A 45 -0.02 -0.88 7.74
N HIS A 46 0.29 -1.57 8.85
CA HIS A 46 1.66 -2.00 9.17
C HIS A 46 2.08 -3.24 8.37
N ARG A 47 1.16 -3.91 7.67
CA ARG A 47 1.45 -5.10 6.85
C ARG A 47 2.33 -4.82 5.64
N PHE A 48 2.51 -3.54 5.29
CA PHE A 48 3.45 -3.10 4.27
C PHE A 48 4.90 -3.04 4.77
N GLU A 49 5.14 -2.93 6.08
CA GLU A 49 6.49 -2.80 6.64
C GLU A 49 7.33 -4.06 6.32
N GLY A 50 8.54 -3.84 5.80
CA GLY A 50 9.46 -4.88 5.35
C GLY A 50 9.20 -5.43 3.95
N ARG A 51 8.11 -5.04 3.27
CA ARG A 51 7.77 -5.50 1.91
C ARG A 51 8.56 -4.78 0.82
N SER A 52 8.74 -5.44 -0.32
CA SER A 52 9.33 -4.87 -1.53
C SER A 52 8.62 -5.43 -2.78
N LEU A 53 9.01 -5.02 -3.98
CA LEU A 53 8.45 -5.59 -5.22
C LEU A 53 8.84 -7.06 -5.47
N GLU A 54 9.70 -7.63 -4.61
CA GLU A 54 10.11 -9.03 -4.62
C GLU A 54 9.32 -9.89 -3.61
N ASP A 55 8.75 -9.25 -2.59
CA ASP A 55 7.92 -9.92 -1.58
C ASP A 55 6.74 -9.01 -1.17
N PRO A 56 5.54 -9.24 -1.73
CA PRO A 56 5.26 -10.18 -2.82
C PRO A 56 5.78 -9.68 -4.18
N GLU A 57 5.84 -10.57 -5.17
CA GLU A 57 5.98 -10.15 -6.57
C GLU A 57 4.90 -9.13 -6.95
N VAL A 58 5.15 -8.29 -7.96
CA VAL A 58 4.26 -7.20 -8.40
C VAL A 58 2.80 -7.63 -8.57
N ALA A 59 2.54 -8.85 -9.04
CA ALA A 59 1.19 -9.40 -9.21
C ALA A 59 0.46 -9.65 -7.87
N GLY A 60 1.20 -9.97 -6.80
CA GLY A 60 0.68 -10.20 -5.45
C GLY A 60 0.33 -8.92 -4.68
N TRP A 61 0.67 -7.74 -5.21
CA TRP A 61 0.27 -6.44 -4.69
C TRP A 61 -1.20 -6.10 -5.00
N THR A 62 -2.09 -6.94 -4.49
CA THR A 62 -3.53 -6.74 -4.45
C THR A 62 -4.10 -7.48 -3.24
N VAL A 63 -5.41 -7.40 -3.03
CA VAL A 63 -6.06 -8.09 -1.91
C VAL A 63 -6.20 -9.59 -2.17
N ARG A 64 -6.29 -10.43 -1.12
CA ARG A 64 -6.44 -11.89 -1.22
C ARG A 64 -7.64 -12.32 -2.06
N LYS A 65 -8.76 -11.59 -1.96
CA LYS A 65 -9.93 -11.82 -2.83
C LYS A 65 -9.63 -11.67 -4.33
N ASN A 66 -8.58 -10.95 -4.67
CA ASN A 66 -8.09 -10.72 -6.02
C ASN A 66 -6.80 -11.52 -6.33
N GLY A 67 -6.45 -12.50 -5.49
CA GLY A 67 -5.29 -13.37 -5.70
C GLY A 67 -3.96 -12.81 -5.18
N GLY A 68 -3.97 -11.74 -4.38
CA GLY A 68 -2.77 -11.17 -3.77
C GLY A 68 -2.58 -11.53 -2.30
N ASP A 69 -1.71 -10.79 -1.62
CA ASP A 69 -1.21 -11.13 -0.28
C ASP A 69 -1.83 -10.31 0.85
N PHE A 70 -2.56 -9.26 0.51
CA PHE A 70 -3.08 -8.31 1.49
C PHE A 70 -4.54 -8.63 1.84
N ASP A 71 -4.91 -8.56 3.11
CA ASP A 71 -6.29 -8.85 3.50
C ASP A 71 -7.24 -7.74 3.04
N GLN A 72 -8.44 -8.09 2.57
CA GLN A 72 -9.55 -7.16 2.45
C GLN A 72 -10.28 -7.00 3.80
N PHE A 73 -11.07 -5.94 3.95
CA PHE A 73 -11.98 -5.83 5.08
C PHE A 73 -13.31 -6.52 4.77
N THR A 74 -13.95 -7.09 5.78
CA THR A 74 -15.31 -7.63 5.65
C THR A 74 -16.25 -6.56 5.11
N GLY A 75 -16.87 -6.79 3.96
CA GLY A 75 -17.75 -5.83 3.30
C GLY A 75 -17.04 -4.64 2.61
N ALA A 76 -15.70 -4.50 2.71
CA ALA A 76 -14.94 -3.44 2.06
C ALA A 76 -13.69 -4.00 1.35
N THR A 77 -13.79 -4.14 0.03
CA THR A 77 -12.67 -4.55 -0.82
C THR A 77 -12.01 -3.37 -1.56
N ILE A 78 -12.74 -2.28 -1.78
CA ILE A 78 -12.25 -1.14 -2.57
C ILE A 78 -11.16 -0.38 -1.85
N THR A 79 -11.38 -0.02 -0.58
CA THR A 79 -10.43 0.72 0.27
C THR A 79 -9.08 0.03 0.41
N PRO A 80 -8.98 -1.23 0.91
CA PRO A 80 -7.70 -1.89 1.08
C PRO A 80 -6.97 -2.05 -0.26
N ARG A 81 -7.69 -2.42 -1.33
CA ARG A 81 -7.10 -2.56 -2.66
C ARG A 81 -6.54 -1.24 -3.20
N ALA A 82 -7.23 -0.13 -2.96
CA ALA A 82 -6.75 1.19 -3.37
C ALA A 82 -5.43 1.56 -2.68
N VAL A 83 -5.30 1.27 -1.38
CA VAL A 83 -4.06 1.52 -0.63
C VAL A 83 -2.94 0.61 -1.12
N VAL A 84 -3.20 -0.69 -1.29
CA VAL A 84 -2.20 -1.65 -1.80
C VAL A 84 -1.67 -1.22 -3.17
N HIS A 85 -2.55 -0.83 -4.09
CA HIS A 85 -2.15 -0.37 -5.41
C HIS A 85 -1.33 0.93 -5.33
N ALA A 86 -1.71 1.88 -4.48
CA ALA A 86 -0.96 3.14 -4.33
C ALA A 86 0.47 2.91 -3.81
N VAL A 87 0.65 1.98 -2.86
CA VAL A 87 1.99 1.59 -2.37
C VAL A 87 2.82 0.96 -3.49
N ARG A 88 2.25 -0.04 -4.20
CA ARG A 88 2.91 -0.70 -5.34
C ARG A 88 3.32 0.30 -6.42
N ASP A 89 2.40 1.17 -6.84
CA ASP A 89 2.64 2.11 -7.93
C ASP A 89 3.77 3.08 -7.58
N ARG A 90 3.88 3.48 -6.30
CA ARG A 90 4.99 4.32 -5.84
C ARG A 90 6.32 3.56 -5.81
N LEU A 91 6.34 2.29 -5.39
CA LEU A 91 7.55 1.45 -5.46
C LEU A 91 8.03 1.29 -6.91
N LEU A 92 7.14 0.99 -7.85
CA LEU A 92 7.47 0.90 -9.28
C LEU A 92 8.04 2.22 -9.83
N ALA A 93 7.47 3.35 -9.41
CA ALA A 93 7.98 4.66 -9.81
C ALA A 93 9.39 4.94 -9.25
N LEU A 94 9.67 4.53 -8.01
CA LEU A 94 11.00 4.65 -7.40
C LEU A 94 12.03 3.77 -8.13
N GLN A 95 11.71 2.50 -8.41
CA GLN A 95 12.58 1.60 -9.16
C GLN A 95 12.92 2.17 -10.54
N LYS A 96 11.90 2.61 -11.29
CA LYS A 96 12.10 3.25 -12.59
C LYS A 96 12.97 4.50 -12.51
N GLN A 97 12.84 5.30 -11.45
CA GLN A 97 13.66 6.49 -11.25
C GLN A 97 15.12 6.14 -10.96
N ALA A 98 15.37 5.10 -10.16
CA ALA A 98 16.71 4.59 -9.89
C ALA A 98 17.38 4.09 -11.18
N ASP A 99 16.66 3.30 -11.98
CA ASP A 99 17.15 2.76 -13.26
C ASP A 99 17.54 3.87 -14.25
N ILE A 100 16.74 4.93 -14.35
CA ILE A 100 17.04 6.08 -15.21
C ILE A 100 18.28 6.85 -14.73
N SER A 101 18.48 6.93 -13.41
CA SER A 101 19.58 7.71 -12.82
C SER A 101 20.94 7.01 -12.83
N GLY A 102 21.00 5.71 -13.14
CA GLY A 102 22.24 4.93 -13.15
C GLY A 102 22.91 4.77 -11.77
N ALA A 103 22.18 5.05 -10.69
CA ALA A 103 22.67 4.85 -9.33
C ALA A 103 22.72 3.34 -9.01
N PRO A 104 23.84 2.79 -8.50
CA PRO A 104 23.89 1.39 -8.10
C PRO A 104 22.98 1.14 -6.88
N GLN A 105 22.29 0.00 -6.89
CA GLN A 105 21.47 -0.51 -5.77
C GLN A 105 22.34 -0.96 -4.59
#